data_AF-A0A542BQ04-F1
#
_entry.id   AF-A0A542BQ04-F1
#
_cell.length_a   1.000
_cell.length_b   1.000
_cell.length_c   1.000
_cell.angle_alpha   90.00
_cell.angle_beta   90.00
_cell.angle_gamma   90.00
#
_symmetry.space_group_name_H-M   'P 1'
#
loop_
_entity.id
_entity.type
_entity.pdbx_description
1 polymer ?
#
loop_
_entity_poly.entity_id
_entity_poly.type
_entity_poly.pdbx_seq_one_letter_code
_entity_poly.pdbx_strand_id
1 'polypeptide(L)'
;MPVARIVARYSENEKDTITLLCGVDAENQIRQGEWFGVVKNDDGRGDESNYPFTLHVDHQKGEFFLDYGYDDIDSRQLQKTDIQLKPLVEKSFFTIFDEEEGEEFSYQIVSIHLYD
;
A
#
# COMPACT_ATOMS: atom_id res chain seq x y z
N MET A 1 -12.94 15.72 6.63
CA MET A 1 -13.03 14.48 5.82
C MET A 1 -11.72 13.78 6.07
N PRO A 2 -11.73 12.66 6.81
CA PRO A 2 -10.51 12.22 7.43
C PRO A 2 -9.55 11.63 6.40
N VAL A 3 -8.28 12.03 6.52
CA VAL A 3 -7.17 11.37 5.85
C VAL A 3 -6.61 10.37 6.86
N ALA A 4 -6.41 9.12 6.45
CA ALA A 4 -5.78 8.10 7.26
C ALA A 4 -4.30 7.98 6.86
N ARG A 5 -3.41 7.97 7.86
CA ARG A 5 -2.07 7.41 7.74
C ARG A 5 -2.09 5.98 8.26
N ILE A 6 -1.87 5.02 7.37
CA ILE A 6 -1.77 3.60 7.66
C ILE A 6 -0.29 3.24 7.67
N VAL A 7 0.13 2.47 8.67
CA VAL A 7 1.44 1.83 8.69
C VAL A 7 1.22 0.33 8.77
N ALA A 8 1.84 -0.40 7.85
CA ALA A 8 1.80 -1.85 7.78
C ALA A 8 3.21 -2.43 7.74
N ARG A 9 3.39 -3.64 8.24
CA ARG A 9 4.67 -4.36 8.24
C ARG A 9 4.56 -5.61 7.39
N TYR A 10 5.62 -5.92 6.66
CA TYR A 10 5.72 -7.18 5.94
C TYR A 10 5.76 -8.34 6.94
N SER A 11 5.02 -9.41 6.66
CA SER A 11 4.85 -10.53 7.57
C SER A 11 6.12 -11.37 7.76
N GLU A 12 7.02 -11.39 6.77
CA GLU A 12 8.26 -12.19 6.84
C GLU A 12 9.46 -11.37 7.33
N ASN A 13 9.41 -10.05 7.21
CA ASN A 13 10.43 -9.14 7.74
C ASN A 13 9.77 -7.87 8.31
N GLU A 14 9.63 -7.81 9.64
CA GLU A 14 8.96 -6.68 10.31
C GLU A 14 9.66 -5.32 10.13
N LYS A 15 10.90 -5.31 9.63
CA LYS A 15 11.64 -4.08 9.33
C LYS A 15 11.18 -3.46 8.01
N ASP A 16 10.60 -4.26 7.12
CA ASP A 16 10.02 -3.79 5.87
C ASP A 16 8.60 -3.28 6.15
N THR A 17 8.34 -2.04 5.75
CA THR A 17 7.10 -1.35 6.11
C THR A 17 6.49 -0.63 4.93
N ILE A 18 5.16 -0.56 4.93
CA ILE A 18 4.40 0.29 4.03
C ILE A 18 3.77 1.40 4.86
N THR A 19 3.95 2.64 4.44
CA THR A 19 3.17 3.77 4.94
C THR A 19 2.29 4.29 3.82
N LEU A 20 0.97 4.36 4.04
CA LEU A 20 -0.01 4.84 3.07
C LEU A 20 -0.77 6.03 3.67
N LEU A 21 -0.94 7.09 2.88
CA LEU A 21 -1.75 8.25 3.20
C LEU A 21 -2.94 8.32 2.24
N CYS A 22 -4.14 8.00 2.73
CA CYS A 22 -5.32 7.88 1.89
C CYS A 22 -6.57 8.49 2.53
N GLY A 23 -7.50 8.98 1.71
CA GLY A 23 -8.83 9.36 2.18
C GLY A 23 -9.67 8.13 2.50
N VAL A 24 -10.36 8.17 3.63
CA VAL A 24 -11.29 7.11 4.06
C VAL A 24 -12.71 7.65 4.19
N ASP A 25 -13.69 6.77 4.02
CA ASP A 25 -15.11 7.08 4.26
C ASP A 25 -15.52 6.84 5.73
N ALA A 26 -16.82 6.94 6.02
CA ALA A 26 -17.34 6.78 7.38
C ALA A 26 -17.23 5.34 7.89
N GLU A 27 -17.03 4.38 6.99
CA GLU A 27 -16.89 2.95 7.24
C GLU A 27 -15.41 2.52 7.30
N ASN A 28 -14.46 3.46 7.32
CA ASN A 28 -13.03 3.22 7.23
C ASN A 28 -12.59 2.48 5.96
N GLN A 29 -13.34 2.57 4.87
CA GLN A 29 -12.90 2.05 3.58
C GLN A 29 -12.10 3.11 2.83
N ILE A 30 -11.10 2.66 2.07
CA ILE A 30 -10.31 3.53 1.21
C ILE A 30 -11.21 4.04 0.07
N ARG A 31 -11.25 5.37 -0.09
CA ARG A 31 -12.08 6.01 -1.11
C ARG A 31 -11.48 5.86 -2.51
N GLN A 32 -12.35 5.95 -3.52
CA GLN A 32 -11.97 6.10 -4.92
C GLN A 32 -10.93 7.21 -5.08
N GLY A 33 -9.89 6.96 -5.85
CA GLY A 33 -8.90 7.96 -6.22
C GLY A 33 -7.48 7.41 -6.27
N GLU A 34 -6.52 8.34 -6.19
CA GLU A 34 -5.09 8.06 -6.15
C GLU A 34 -4.52 8.55 -4.83
N TRP A 35 -3.78 7.69 -4.14
CA TRP A 35 -3.27 7.94 -2.79
C TRP A 35 -1.77 7.70 -2.74
N PHE A 36 -1.05 8.41 -1.88
CA PHE A 36 0.41 8.30 -1.83
C PHE A 36 0.86 7.37 -0.72
N GLY A 37 1.87 6.56 -1.01
CA GLY A 37 2.54 5.77 -0.01
C GLY A 37 4.03 5.63 -0.27
N VAL A 38 4.70 4.97 0.66
CA VAL A 38 6.11 4.61 0.57
C VAL A 38 6.29 3.20 1.12
N VAL A 39 7.01 2.37 0.36
CA VAL A 39 7.57 1.12 0.84
C VAL A 39 8.98 1.40 1.35
N LYS A 40 9.28 0.98 2.57
CA LYS A 40 10.61 0.99 3.14
C LYS A 40 11.09 -0.45 3.24
N ASN A 41 12.21 -0.73 2.59
CA ASN A 41 12.92 -2.01 2.71
C ASN A 41 14.19 -1.79 3.55
N ASP A 42 14.37 -2.58 4.60
CA ASP A 42 15.57 -2.63 5.43
C ASP A 42 16.21 -4.01 5.27
N ASP A 43 17.18 -4.07 4.35
CA ASP A 43 17.97 -5.27 4.04
C ASP A 43 18.97 -5.65 5.15
N GLY A 44 18.99 -4.90 6.26
CA GLY A 44 19.88 -5.12 7.40
C GLY A 44 21.34 -4.76 7.14
N ARG A 45 21.69 -4.22 5.96
CA ARG A 45 23.06 -3.83 5.59
C ARG A 45 23.33 -2.33 5.74
N GLY A 46 22.32 -1.57 6.17
CA GLY A 46 22.42 -0.14 6.41
C GLY A 46 21.98 0.74 5.23
N ASP A 47 21.60 0.14 4.10
CA ASP A 47 20.96 0.84 2.98
C ASP A 47 19.43 0.70 3.11
N GLU A 48 18.82 1.64 3.84
CA GLU A 48 17.36 1.77 3.88
C GLU A 48 16.88 2.38 2.55
N SER A 49 16.25 1.57 1.71
CA SER A 49 15.65 2.05 0.47
C SER A 49 14.19 2.42 0.71
N ASN A 50 13.81 3.63 0.28
CA ASN A 50 12.43 4.11 0.34
C ASN A 50 11.90 4.28 -1.08
N TYR A 51 10.88 3.53 -1.43
CA TYR A 51 10.26 3.51 -2.75
C TYR A 51 8.87 4.15 -2.66
N PRO A 52 8.69 5.40 -3.12
CA PRO A 52 7.38 6.03 -3.18
C PRO A 52 6.49 5.32 -4.20
N PHE A 53 5.19 5.29 -3.93
CA PHE A 53 4.20 4.76 -4.86
C PHE A 53 2.90 5.57 -4.80
N THR A 54 2.08 5.45 -5.85
CA THR A 54 0.67 5.80 -5.84
C THR A 54 -0.19 4.54 -5.79
N LEU A 55 -1.11 4.49 -4.83
CA LEU A 55 -2.19 3.51 -4.78
C LEU A 55 -3.35 4.03 -5.63
N HIS A 56 -3.69 3.30 -6.68
CA HIS A 56 -4.87 3.55 -7.50
C HIS A 56 -6.04 2.72 -6.96
N VAL A 57 -7.16 3.38 -6.70
CA VAL A 57 -8.39 2.74 -6.23
C VAL A 57 -9.52 3.07 -7.19
N ASP A 58 -9.88 2.10 -8.04
CA ASP A 58 -11.05 2.16 -8.91
C ASP A 58 -12.10 1.09 -8.57
N HIS A 59 -13.04 1.45 -7.69
CA HIS A 59 -14.15 0.61 -7.28
C HIS A 59 -15.13 0.30 -8.42
N GLN A 60 -15.19 1.12 -9.48
CA GLN A 60 -16.10 0.89 -10.60
C GLN A 60 -15.59 -0.20 -11.52
N LYS A 61 -14.27 -0.29 -11.68
CA LYS A 61 -13.60 -1.29 -12.51
C LYS A 61 -13.07 -2.49 -11.73
N GLY A 62 -12.96 -2.37 -10.41
CA GLY A 62 -12.29 -3.38 -9.58
C GLY A 62 -10.78 -3.39 -9.79
N GLU A 63 -10.19 -2.24 -10.15
CA GLU A 63 -8.76 -2.10 -10.42
C GLU A 63 -8.07 -1.44 -9.22
N PHE A 64 -7.12 -2.16 -8.63
CA PHE A 64 -6.45 -1.76 -7.40
C PHE A 64 -4.98 -2.15 -7.44
N PHE A 65 -4.11 -1.15 -7.50
CA PHE A 65 -2.68 -1.41 -7.67
C PHE A 65 -1.82 -0.29 -7.12
N LEU A 66 -0.61 -0.66 -6.70
CA LEU A 66 0.48 0.25 -6.43
C LEU A 66 1.23 0.50 -7.74
N ASP A 67 1.53 1.76 -7.99
CA ASP A 67 2.32 2.25 -9.11
C ASP A 67 3.53 3.00 -8.56
N TYR A 68 4.74 2.54 -8.86
CA TYR A 68 5.98 3.12 -8.37
C TYR A 68 6.52 4.24 -9.27
N GLY A 69 5.77 4.62 -10.31
CA GLY A 69 6.17 5.59 -11.32
C GLY A 69 7.27 5.06 -12.24
N TYR A 70 7.49 5.74 -13.37
CA TYR A 70 8.46 5.33 -14.39
C TYR A 70 9.08 6.53 -15.09
N ASP A 71 10.26 6.31 -15.67
CA ASP A 71 10.80 7.17 -16.73
C ASP A 71 10.28 6.76 -18.13
N ASP A 72 9.83 5.50 -18.32
CA ASP A 72 9.31 4.94 -19.58
C ASP A 72 8.02 4.13 -19.37
N ILE A 73 7.02 4.31 -20.24
CA ILE A 73 5.68 3.71 -20.14
C ILE A 73 5.68 2.19 -20.28
N ASP A 74 6.66 1.63 -20.98
CA ASP A 74 6.79 0.19 -21.19
C ASP A 74 7.43 -0.53 -19.99
N SER A 75 7.96 0.22 -19.01
CA SER A 75 8.52 -0.29 -17.75
C SER A 75 7.53 -0.21 -16.58
N ARG A 76 6.23 -0.05 -16.89
CA ARG A 76 5.18 0.21 -15.92
C ARG A 76 4.90 -0.98 -14.97
N GLN A 77 5.62 -1.07 -13.86
CA GLN A 77 5.41 -2.02 -12.77
C GLN A 77 4.17 -1.69 -11.92
N LEU A 78 3.06 -2.37 -12.21
CA LEU A 78 1.83 -2.30 -11.42
C LEU A 78 1.73 -3.51 -10.50
N GLN A 79 1.74 -3.30 -9.19
CA GLN A 79 1.55 -4.37 -8.21
C GLN A 79 0.11 -4.38 -7.72
N LYS A 80 -0.61 -5.48 -7.88
CA LYS A 80 -2.02 -5.58 -7.46
C LYS A 80 -2.12 -5.65 -5.94
N THR A 81 -3.19 -5.10 -5.36
CA THR A 81 -3.42 -5.18 -3.91
C THR A 81 -4.89 -5.35 -3.55
N ASP A 82 -5.13 -5.91 -2.36
CA ASP A 82 -6.47 -6.12 -1.81
C ASP A 82 -6.80 -5.23 -0.60
N ILE A 83 -5.93 -4.28 -0.24
CA ILE A 83 -6.05 -3.41 0.95
C ILE A 83 -7.39 -2.66 1.05
N GLN A 84 -7.98 -2.33 -0.08
CA GLN A 84 -9.26 -1.61 -0.22
C GLN A 84 -10.50 -2.51 -0.17
N LEU A 85 -10.36 -3.85 -0.25
CA LEU A 85 -11.51 -4.76 -0.28
C LEU A 85 -12.24 -4.85 1.06
N LYS A 86 -11.59 -4.42 2.14
CA LYS A 86 -12.13 -4.48 3.50
C LYS A 86 -11.91 -3.14 4.20
N PRO A 87 -12.77 -2.79 5.17
CA PRO A 87 -12.50 -1.69 6.08
C PRO A 87 -11.10 -1.82 6.72
N LEU A 88 -10.43 -0.68 6.87
CA LEU A 88 -9.14 -0.60 7.54
C LEU A 88 -9.31 -0.87 9.03
N VAL A 89 -8.59 -1.87 9.53
CA VAL A 89 -8.63 -2.31 10.93
C VAL A 89 -7.21 -2.67 11.36
N GLU A 90 -6.76 -2.22 12.52
CA GLU A 90 -5.45 -2.62 13.04
C GLU A 90 -5.39 -4.15 13.25
N LYS A 91 -4.21 -4.73 13.03
CA LYS A 91 -3.90 -6.16 13.03
C LYS A 91 -4.53 -6.95 11.89
N SER A 92 -5.29 -6.32 11.00
CA SER A 92 -5.73 -6.98 9.77
C SER A 92 -4.57 -7.12 8.78
N PHE A 93 -4.80 -7.92 7.74
CA PHE A 93 -3.82 -8.19 6.70
C PHE A 93 -4.37 -7.81 5.34
N PHE A 94 -3.46 -7.43 4.45
CA PHE A 94 -3.68 -7.28 3.02
C PHE A 94 -2.49 -7.89 2.27
N THR A 95 -2.64 -8.12 0.97
CA THR A 95 -1.57 -8.61 0.10
C THR A 95 -1.25 -7.64 -1.02
N ILE A 96 -0.01 -7.73 -1.49
CA ILE A 96 0.48 -7.10 -2.71
C ILE A 96 1.04 -8.20 -3.59
N PHE A 97 0.55 -8.30 -4.82
CA PHE A 97 1.02 -9.26 -5.80
C PHE A 97 1.87 -8.56 -6.87
N ASP A 98 3.11 -9.00 -6.99
CA ASP A 98 4.04 -8.58 -8.02
C ASP A 98 4.02 -9.57 -9.19
N GLU A 99 3.55 -9.12 -10.35
CA GLU A 99 3.47 -9.96 -11.55
C GLU A 99 4.83 -10.26 -12.18
N GLU A 100 5.84 -9.41 -11.99
CA GLU A 100 7.17 -9.61 -12.57
C GLU A 100 7.95 -10.69 -11.82
N GLU A 101 7.88 -10.65 -10.49
CA GLU A 101 8.52 -11.66 -9.64
C GLU A 101 7.65 -12.91 -9.47
N GLY A 102 6.34 -12.80 -9.72
CA GLY A 102 5.37 -13.87 -9.46
C GLY A 102 5.18 -14.14 -7.97
N GLU A 103 5.43 -13.12 -7.14
CA GLU A 103 5.44 -13.20 -5.68
C GLU A 103 4.24 -12.46 -5.06
N GLU A 104 3.74 -12.99 -3.94
CA GLU A 104 2.69 -12.36 -3.14
C GLU A 104 3.21 -12.01 -1.75
N PHE A 105 3.20 -10.72 -1.42
CA PHE A 105 3.68 -10.18 -0.16
C PHE A 105 2.51 -9.89 0.77
N SER A 106 2.54 -10.44 1.99
CA SER A 106 1.50 -10.19 2.99
C SER A 106 1.93 -9.12 4.00
N TYR A 107 1.06 -8.15 4.24
CA TYR A 107 1.33 -7.04 5.16
C TYR A 107 0.29 -6.99 6.28
N GLN A 108 0.74 -6.81 7.52
CA GLN A 108 -0.12 -6.56 8.66
C GLN A 108 -0.24 -5.07 8.94
N ILE A 109 -1.46 -4.53 9.04
CA ILE A 109 -1.68 -3.16 9.50
C ILE A 109 -1.34 -3.05 10.97
N VAL A 110 -0.33 -2.26 11.32
CA VAL A 110 0.12 -2.09 12.72
C VAL A 110 -0.37 -0.79 13.35
N SER A 111 -0.71 0.22 12.55
CA SER A 111 -1.20 1.49 13.05
C SER A 111 -2.08 2.19 12.01
N ILE A 112 -3.18 2.78 12.47
CA ILE A 112 -4.02 3.68 11.69
C ILE A 112 -4.16 4.99 12.46
N HIS A 113 -3.78 6.11 11.85
CA HIS A 113 -3.96 7.44 12.42
C HIS A 113 -4.87 8.27 11.52
N LEU A 114 -5.95 8.80 12.08
CA LEU A 114 -6.89 9.67 11.37
C LEU A 114 -6.54 11.14 11.63
N TYR A 115 -6.41 11.92 10.56
CA TYR A 115 -6.31 13.37 10.60
C TYR A 115 -7.70 13.99 10.42
N ASP A 116 -8.03 14.97 11.27
CA ASP A 116 -9.30 15.70 11.24
C ASP A 116 -9.38 16.74 10.11
#